data_AF-A0A356W5X0-F1
#
_entry.id   AF-A0A356W5X0-F1
#
_cell.length_a   1.000
_cell.length_b   1.000
_cell.length_c   1.000
_cell.angle_alpha   90.00
_cell.angle_beta   90.00
_cell.angle_gamma   90.00
#
_symmetry.space_group_name_H-M   'P 1'
#
loop_
_entity.id
_entity.type
_entity.pdbx_description
1 polymer ?
#
loop_
_entity_poly.entity_id
_entity_poly.type
_entity_poly.pdbx_seq_one_letter_code
_entity_poly.pdbx_strand_id
1 'polypeptide(L)'
;MLSVLDLFRVGIGPSSSHTVGPIRIAARFVDALEQSGAFDRVDRVQVELQGSLALTGEGHASPKAVMLGLAGFGPETLDPDEAELAVARIGETLSLKLAGRMPIRFDPATDIIMACDVIPALHPNGMRLTAHDEQGGVLLDETW
;
A
#
# COMPACT_ATOMS: atom_id res chain seq x y z
N MET A 1 -16.12 6.67 20.71
CA MET A 1 -17.33 7.45 20.37
C MET A 1 -17.26 7.69 18.87
N LEU A 2 -18.18 7.12 18.08
CA LEU A 2 -18.20 7.31 16.62
C LEU A 2 -18.80 8.68 16.33
N SER A 3 -18.08 9.53 15.58
CA SER A 3 -18.54 10.87 15.20
C SER A 3 -19.37 10.81 13.91
N VAL A 4 -20.30 11.74 13.72
CA VAL A 4 -21.02 11.88 12.43
C VAL A 4 -20.05 12.17 11.28
N LEU A 5 -18.86 12.72 11.59
CA LEU A 5 -17.79 12.94 10.60
C LEU A 5 -17.06 11.65 10.19
N ASP A 6 -17.18 10.56 10.97
CA ASP A 6 -16.67 9.24 10.56
C ASP A 6 -17.57 8.57 9.51
N LEU A 7 -18.83 9.00 9.40
CA LEU A 7 -19.79 8.53 8.38
C LEU A 7 -19.60 9.22 7.02
N PHE A 8 -19.02 10.42 6.98
CA PHE A 8 -18.81 11.20 5.75
C PHE A 8 -17.34 11.55 5.59
N ARG A 9 -16.52 10.55 5.23
CA ARG A 9 -15.16 10.81 4.75
C ARG A 9 -15.20 10.99 3.24
N VAL A 10 -14.77 12.15 2.76
CA VAL A 10 -14.42 12.35 1.35
C VAL A 10 -13.26 11.41 1.06
N GLY A 11 -13.59 10.26 0.48
CA GLY A 11 -12.63 9.23 0.10
C GLY A 11 -12.51 9.17 -1.41
N ILE A 12 -11.35 8.75 -1.87
CA ILE A 12 -11.07 8.58 -3.29
C ILE A 12 -11.32 7.12 -3.63
N GLY A 13 -12.07 6.88 -4.71
CA GLY A 13 -12.44 5.54 -5.20
C GLY A 13 -13.86 5.08 -4.84
N PRO A 14 -14.35 4.01 -5.49
CA PRO A 14 -15.72 3.51 -5.32
C PRO A 14 -15.98 2.88 -3.93
N SER A 15 -14.93 2.54 -3.18
CA SER A 15 -15.02 1.85 -1.89
C SER A 15 -13.91 2.27 -0.92
N SER A 16 -14.28 2.94 0.17
CA SER A 16 -13.34 3.40 1.21
C SER A 16 -12.52 2.26 1.84
N SER A 17 -13.08 1.06 1.97
CA SER A 17 -12.35 -0.09 2.57
C SER A 17 -11.28 -0.66 1.64
N HIS A 18 -11.44 -0.48 0.33
CA HIS A 18 -10.55 -1.02 -0.71
C HIS A 18 -9.59 0.03 -1.27
N THR A 19 -9.83 1.31 -0.99
CA THR A 19 -8.94 2.40 -1.42
C THR A 19 -8.34 3.14 -0.22
N VAL A 20 -9.16 3.73 0.66
CA VAL A 20 -8.65 4.50 1.83
C VAL A 20 -7.94 3.60 2.84
N GLY A 21 -8.45 2.38 3.08
CA GLY A 21 -7.82 1.39 3.95
C GLY A 21 -6.39 1.04 3.51
N PRO A 22 -6.20 0.52 2.29
CA PRO A 22 -4.87 0.17 1.78
C PRO A 22 -3.88 1.33 1.71
N ILE A 23 -4.31 2.55 1.32
CA ILE A 23 -3.44 3.73 1.36
C ILE A 23 -2.90 3.95 2.78
N ARG A 24 -3.79 3.92 3.78
CA ARG A 24 -3.42 4.15 5.18
C ARG A 24 -2.54 3.03 5.73
N ILE A 25 -2.80 1.77 5.39
CA ILE A 25 -1.97 0.65 5.83
C ILE A 25 -0.57 0.78 5.24
N ALA A 26 -0.45 1.04 3.94
CA ALA A 26 0.84 1.23 3.28
C ALA A 26 1.62 2.42 3.86
N ALA A 27 0.97 3.56 4.13
CA ALA A 27 1.62 4.70 4.77
C ALA A 27 2.14 4.36 6.18
N ARG A 28 1.35 3.65 6.99
CA ARG A 28 1.75 3.21 8.34
C ARG A 28 2.92 2.24 8.32
N PHE A 29 3.00 1.37 7.32
CA PHE A 29 4.16 0.49 7.15
C PHE A 29 5.43 1.30 6.88
N VAL A 30 5.34 2.35 6.06
CA VAL A 30 6.47 3.23 5.81
C VAL A 30 6.89 3.97 7.09
N ASP A 31 5.94 4.46 7.88
CA ASP A 31 6.24 5.06 9.19
C ASP A 31 6.96 4.05 10.12
N ALA A 32 6.58 2.77 10.10
CA ALA A 32 7.23 1.72 10.88
C ALA A 32 8.67 1.44 10.40
N LEU A 33 8.94 1.52 9.10
CA LEU A 33 10.31 1.43 8.54
C LEU A 33 11.18 2.59 8.99
N GLU A 34 10.64 3.80 9.07
CA GLU A 34 11.35 4.96 9.60
C GLU A 34 11.65 4.80 11.10
N GLN A 35 10.65 4.40 11.88
CA GLN A 35 10.79 4.24 13.33
C GLN A 35 11.77 3.13 13.72
N SER A 36 11.88 2.09 12.90
CA SER A 36 12.86 1.01 13.08
C SER A 36 14.27 1.37 12.59
N GLY A 37 14.45 2.51 11.93
CA GLY A 37 15.72 2.92 11.31
C GLY A 37 16.11 2.08 10.10
N ALA A 38 15.18 1.30 9.53
CA ALA A 38 15.41 0.43 8.39
C ALA A 38 15.13 1.12 7.04
N PHE A 39 14.45 2.28 7.05
CA PHE A 39 13.99 2.98 5.84
C PHE A 39 15.05 3.11 4.75
N ASP A 40 16.26 3.59 5.09
CA ASP A 40 17.33 3.83 4.12
C ASP A 40 17.97 2.55 3.54
N ARG A 41 17.61 1.37 4.06
CA ARG A 41 18.13 0.07 3.59
C ARG A 41 17.16 -0.67 2.68
N VAL A 42 15.95 -0.14 2.51
CA VAL A 42 14.90 -0.81 1.73
C VAL A 42 15.26 -0.78 0.25
N ASP A 43 15.34 -1.96 -0.37
CA ASP A 43 15.56 -2.12 -1.81
C ASP A 43 14.27 -2.52 -2.54
N ARG A 44 13.39 -3.29 -1.88
CA ARG A 44 12.12 -3.77 -2.44
C ARG A 44 11.06 -3.89 -1.35
N VAL A 45 9.81 -3.63 -1.70
CA VAL A 45 8.64 -3.88 -0.85
C VAL A 45 7.70 -4.82 -1.58
N GLN A 46 7.23 -5.85 -0.88
CA GLN A 46 6.19 -6.77 -1.35
C GLN A 46 4.94 -6.58 -0.50
N VAL A 47 3.77 -6.67 -1.14
CA VAL A 47 2.46 -6.50 -0.53
C VAL A 47 1.57 -7.66 -0.90
N GLU A 48 1.00 -8.32 0.09
CA GLU A 48 -0.04 -9.31 -0.08
C GLU A 48 -1.38 -8.69 0.31
N LEU A 49 -2.30 -8.64 -0.64
CA LEU A 49 -3.71 -8.35 -0.40
C LEU A 49 -4.39 -9.67 -0.07
N GLN A 50 -5.10 -9.75 1.05
CA GLN A 50 -5.64 -11.00 1.60
C GLN A 50 -7.18 -10.92 1.78
N GLY A 51 -7.84 -12.08 1.85
CA GLY A 51 -9.29 -12.16 2.06
C GLY A 51 -10.09 -11.38 1.00
N SER A 52 -11.10 -10.61 1.43
CA SER A 52 -11.93 -9.83 0.50
C SER A 52 -11.15 -8.75 -0.25
N LEU A 53 -10.06 -8.24 0.33
CA LEU A 53 -9.21 -7.27 -0.35
C LEU A 53 -8.51 -7.90 -1.57
N ALA A 54 -8.12 -9.17 -1.48
CA ALA A 54 -7.61 -9.94 -2.62
C ALA A 54 -8.72 -10.23 -3.65
N LEU A 55 -9.86 -10.76 -3.17
CA LEU A 55 -10.91 -11.27 -4.05
C LEU A 55 -11.59 -10.19 -4.89
N THR A 56 -11.70 -8.97 -4.37
CA THR A 56 -12.37 -7.86 -5.07
C THR A 56 -11.46 -6.67 -5.36
N GLY A 57 -10.16 -6.75 -5.00
CA GLY A 57 -9.23 -5.63 -5.03
C GLY A 57 -8.97 -5.04 -6.41
N GLU A 58 -8.88 -5.86 -7.46
CA GLU A 58 -8.63 -5.38 -8.83
C GLU A 58 -9.74 -4.42 -9.29
N GLY A 59 -11.00 -4.83 -9.13
CA GLY A 59 -12.18 -4.02 -9.51
C GLY A 59 -12.38 -2.77 -8.66
N HIS A 60 -11.69 -2.65 -7.51
CA HIS A 60 -11.78 -1.52 -6.58
C HIS A 60 -10.48 -0.72 -6.47
N ALA A 61 -9.52 -0.96 -7.37
CA ALA A 61 -8.24 -0.26 -7.43
C ALA A 61 -7.40 -0.38 -6.14
N SER A 62 -7.50 -1.50 -5.40
CA SER A 62 -6.66 -1.75 -4.22
C SER A 62 -5.17 -1.80 -4.54
N PRO A 63 -4.69 -2.42 -5.64
CA PRO A 63 -3.28 -2.35 -6.03
C PRO A 63 -2.79 -0.91 -6.22
N LYS A 64 -3.62 -0.07 -6.87
CA LYS A 64 -3.34 1.36 -7.02
C LYS A 64 -3.24 2.07 -5.67
N ALA A 65 -4.18 1.80 -4.78
CA ALA A 65 -4.23 2.37 -3.44
C ALA A 65 -2.95 2.06 -2.63
N VAL A 66 -2.46 0.83 -2.69
CA VAL A 66 -1.19 0.43 -2.07
C VAL A 66 -0.02 1.24 -2.59
N MET A 67 0.13 1.34 -3.92
CA MET A 67 1.22 2.08 -4.54
C MET A 67 1.24 3.54 -4.10
N LEU A 68 0.07 4.17 -4.06
CA LEU A 68 -0.08 5.55 -3.60
C LEU A 68 0.32 5.72 -2.13
N GLY A 69 -0.14 4.84 -1.25
CA GLY A 69 0.24 4.88 0.16
C GLY A 69 1.75 4.70 0.38
N LEU A 70 2.38 3.75 -0.32
CA LEU A 70 3.83 3.55 -0.27
C LEU A 70 4.60 4.76 -0.82
N ALA A 71 4.07 5.43 -1.84
CA ALA A 71 4.65 6.64 -2.42
C ALA A 71 4.42 7.91 -1.58
N GLY A 72 3.72 7.80 -0.44
CA GLY A 72 3.50 8.91 0.51
C GLY A 72 2.25 9.75 0.26
N PHE A 73 1.34 9.29 -0.61
CA PHE A 73 0.06 9.97 -0.81
C PHE A 73 -0.90 9.70 0.35
N GLY A 74 -1.63 10.74 0.77
CA GLY A 74 -2.69 10.65 1.77
C GLY A 74 -4.08 10.57 1.12
N PRO A 75 -5.01 9.74 1.61
CA PRO A 75 -6.35 9.60 1.01
C PRO A 75 -7.15 10.90 1.00
N GLU A 76 -6.91 11.79 1.97
CA GLU A 76 -7.61 13.07 2.12
C GLU A 76 -6.94 14.22 1.36
N THR A 77 -5.70 14.04 0.90
CA THR A 77 -4.86 15.12 0.35
C THR A 77 -4.31 14.83 -1.04
N LEU A 78 -4.50 13.61 -1.58
CA LEU A 78 -3.98 13.28 -2.90
C LEU A 78 -4.70 14.07 -3.99
N ASP A 79 -3.91 14.62 -4.89
CA ASP A 79 -4.40 15.14 -6.16
C ASP A 79 -4.63 13.96 -7.14
N PRO A 80 -5.83 13.81 -7.73
CA PRO A 80 -6.13 12.71 -8.63
C PRO A 80 -5.20 12.61 -9.84
N ASP A 81 -4.80 13.73 -10.42
CA ASP A 81 -3.96 13.77 -11.62
C ASP A 81 -2.52 13.38 -11.25
N GLU A 82 -2.01 13.89 -10.12
CA GLU A 82 -0.69 13.47 -9.61
C GLU A 82 -0.64 11.98 -9.27
N ALA A 83 -1.74 11.45 -8.72
CA ALA A 83 -1.86 10.04 -8.37
C ALA A 83 -1.85 9.12 -9.61
N GLU A 84 -2.57 9.48 -10.68
CA GLU A 84 -2.50 8.72 -11.94
C GLU A 84 -1.10 8.78 -12.55
N LEU A 85 -0.46 9.95 -12.55
CA LEU A 85 0.91 10.11 -13.07
C LEU A 85 1.92 9.28 -12.26
N ALA A 86 1.79 9.23 -10.94
CA ALA A 86 2.66 8.43 -10.08
C ALA A 86 2.51 6.94 -10.38
N VAL A 87 1.28 6.45 -10.50
CA VAL A 87 0.98 5.04 -10.77
C VAL A 87 1.46 4.63 -12.16
N ALA A 88 1.20 5.44 -13.18
CA ALA A 88 1.71 5.21 -14.53
C ALA A 88 3.24 5.12 -14.55
N ARG A 89 3.92 6.06 -13.87
CA ARG A 89 5.37 6.06 -13.76
C ARG A 89 5.90 4.79 -13.09
N ILE A 90 5.29 4.33 -12.00
CA ILE A 90 5.70 3.09 -11.32
C ILE A 90 5.58 1.90 -12.27
N GLY A 91 4.48 1.81 -13.02
CA GLY A 91 4.28 0.74 -14.00
C GLY A 91 5.27 0.76 -15.17
N GLU A 92 5.71 1.95 -15.60
CA GLU A 92 6.68 2.10 -16.69
C GLU A 92 8.13 1.84 -16.24
N THR A 93 8.50 2.28 -15.04
CA THR A 93 9.90 2.25 -14.57
C THR A 93 10.21 1.04 -13.70
N LEU A 94 9.20 0.32 -13.23
CA LEU A 94 9.32 -0.73 -12.20
C LEU A 94 10.07 -0.22 -10.95
N SER A 95 9.85 1.06 -10.63
CA SER A 95 10.45 1.72 -9.48
C SER A 95 9.44 2.61 -8.78
N LEU A 96 9.41 2.49 -7.45
CA LEU A 96 8.54 3.27 -6.58
C LEU A 96 9.38 4.23 -5.74
N LYS A 97 8.98 5.51 -5.67
CA LYS A 97 9.63 6.49 -4.79
C LYS A 97 9.01 6.41 -3.40
N LEU A 98 9.58 5.60 -2.51
CA LEU A 98 9.10 5.30 -1.17
C LEU A 98 9.01 6.58 -0.33
N ALA A 99 7.86 6.83 0.30
CA ALA A 99 7.49 8.09 0.95
C ALA A 99 7.77 9.34 0.10
N GLY A 100 7.77 9.23 -1.23
CA GLY A 100 8.11 10.31 -2.13
C GLY A 100 9.59 10.75 -2.07
N ARG A 101 10.46 10.00 -1.39
CA ARG A 101 11.87 10.35 -1.14
C ARG A 101 12.86 9.40 -1.81
N MET A 102 12.77 8.10 -1.55
CA MET A 102 13.80 7.13 -1.93
C MET A 102 13.30 6.18 -3.02
N PRO A 103 13.95 6.09 -4.19
CA PRO A 103 13.57 5.10 -5.20
C PRO A 103 13.92 3.68 -4.72
N ILE A 104 12.96 2.77 -4.84
CA ILE A 104 13.12 1.33 -4.60
C ILE A 104 12.71 0.55 -5.86
N ARG A 105 13.17 -0.69 -5.98
CA ARG A 105 12.65 -1.63 -6.98
C ARG A 105 11.22 -2.00 -6.61
N PHE A 106 10.31 -1.89 -7.57
CA PHE A 106 8.91 -2.23 -7.36
C PHE A 106 8.25 -2.57 -8.69
N ASP A 107 8.01 -3.85 -8.93
CA ASP A 107 7.21 -4.34 -10.05
C ASP A 107 5.79 -4.66 -9.55
N PRO A 108 4.78 -3.85 -9.89
CA PRO A 108 3.42 -4.07 -9.40
C PRO A 108 2.85 -5.46 -9.74
N ALA A 109 3.32 -6.11 -10.81
CA ALA A 109 2.83 -7.41 -11.24
C ALA A 109 3.34 -8.57 -10.36
N THR A 110 4.51 -8.41 -9.74
CA THR A 110 5.11 -9.44 -8.86
C THR A 110 5.13 -9.05 -7.40
N ASP A 111 5.12 -7.75 -7.11
CA ASP A 111 5.29 -7.21 -5.77
C ASP A 111 3.96 -6.89 -5.11
N ILE A 112 2.85 -6.88 -5.87
CA ILE A 112 1.49 -6.89 -5.33
C ILE A 112 0.87 -8.26 -5.60
N ILE A 113 0.74 -9.05 -4.55
CA ILE A 113 0.24 -10.42 -4.61
C ILE A 113 -1.23 -10.43 -4.17
N MET A 114 -2.10 -10.94 -5.04
CA MET A 114 -3.49 -11.22 -4.72
C MET A 114 -3.58 -12.58 -4.02
N ALA A 115 -3.40 -12.60 -2.70
CA ALA A 115 -3.40 -13.80 -1.87
C ALA A 115 -4.84 -14.26 -1.56
N CYS A 116 -5.57 -14.64 -2.62
CA CYS A 116 -6.99 -15.02 -2.58
C CYS A 116 -7.27 -16.28 -1.73
N ASP A 117 -6.26 -17.09 -1.48
CA ASP A 117 -6.30 -18.30 -0.65
C ASP A 117 -6.01 -18.04 0.83
N VAL A 118 -5.54 -16.84 1.19
CA VAL A 118 -5.25 -16.47 2.58
C VAL A 118 -6.51 -15.90 3.23
N ILE A 119 -6.90 -16.52 4.35
CA ILE A 119 -7.99 -16.06 5.22
C ILE A 119 -7.37 -15.33 6.41
N PRO A 120 -7.50 -13.99 6.50
CA PRO A 120 -6.90 -13.23 7.60
C PRO A 120 -7.58 -13.55 8.95
N ALA A 121 -6.80 -13.56 10.02
CA ALA A 121 -7.29 -13.90 11.36
C ALA A 121 -8.08 -12.75 12.03
N LEU A 122 -7.78 -11.49 11.70
CA LEU A 122 -8.32 -10.32 12.41
C LEU A 122 -9.53 -9.69 11.70
N HIS A 123 -9.40 -9.42 10.40
CA HIS A 123 -10.39 -8.70 9.61
C HIS A 123 -10.40 -9.21 8.16
N PRO A 124 -11.57 -9.32 7.50
CA PRO A 124 -11.66 -9.90 6.15
C PRO A 124 -10.85 -9.16 5.07
N ASN A 125 -10.60 -7.85 5.25
CA ASN A 125 -9.65 -7.10 4.43
C ASN A 125 -8.27 -7.10 5.10
N GLY A 126 -7.53 -8.20 4.96
CA GLY A 126 -6.18 -8.32 5.48
C GLY A 126 -5.15 -7.81 4.49
N MET A 127 -4.04 -7.29 4.99
CA MET A 127 -2.91 -6.87 4.16
C MET A 127 -1.61 -7.18 4.89
N ARG A 128 -0.65 -7.80 4.21
CA ARG A 128 0.71 -8.04 4.74
C ARG A 128 1.73 -7.31 3.89
N LEU A 129 2.67 -6.62 4.52
CA LEU A 129 3.75 -5.92 3.82
C LEU A 129 5.09 -6.40 4.35
N THR A 130 6.00 -6.65 3.42
CA THR A 130 7.35 -7.09 3.72
C THR A 130 8.35 -6.21 2.98
N ALA A 131 9.32 -5.66 3.69
CA ALA A 131 10.42 -4.87 3.14
C ALA A 131 11.69 -5.70 3.12
N HIS A 132 12.43 -5.61 2.03
CA HIS A 132 13.66 -6.35 1.80
C HIS A 132 14.83 -5.39 1.57
N ASP A 133 16.03 -5.77 1.99
CA ASP A 133 17.28 -5.12 1.60
C ASP A 133 17.79 -5.62 0.23
N GLU A 134 18.89 -5.04 -0.24
CA GLU A 134 19.53 -5.41 -1.52
C GLU A 134 19.96 -6.88 -1.61
N GLN A 135 20.13 -7.56 -0.47
CA GLN A 135 20.50 -8.99 -0.41
C GLN A 135 19.26 -9.91 -0.33
N GLY A 136 18.05 -9.33 -0.33
CA GLY A 136 16.79 -10.02 -0.14
C GLY A 136 16.44 -10.33 1.31
N GLY A 137 17.25 -9.85 2.27
CA GLY A 137 17.01 -10.00 3.70
C GLY A 137 15.79 -9.22 4.14
N VAL A 138 14.95 -9.81 5.00
CA VAL A 138 13.75 -9.15 5.52
C VAL A 138 14.14 -8.09 6.54
N LEU A 139 13.72 -6.85 6.29
CA LEU A 139 13.90 -5.69 7.16
C LEU A 139 12.73 -5.53 8.14
N LEU A 140 11.51 -5.68 7.62
CA LEU A 140 10.27 -5.57 8.36
C LEU A 140 9.20 -6.43 7.67
N ASP A 141 8.37 -7.10 8.46
CA ASP A 141 7.27 -7.94 8.00
C ASP A 141 6.10 -7.80 8.96
N GLU A 142 5.03 -7.16 8.51
CA GLU A 142 3.89 -6.81 9.34
C GLU A 142 2.57 -7.14 8.63
N THR A 143 1.52 -7.40 9.41
CA THR A 143 0.18 -7.73 8.92
C THR A 143 -0.85 -6.86 9.63
N TRP A 144 -1.82 -6.34 8.87
CA TRP A 144 -2.92 -5.48 9.32
C TRP A 144 -4.29 -6.06 8.98
#